data_AF-A0A840E0R8-F1
#
_entry.id   AF-A0A840E0R8-F1
#
_cell.length_a   1.000
_cell.length_b   1.000
_cell.length_c   1.000
_cell.angle_alpha   90.00
_cell.angle_beta   90.00
_cell.angle_gamma   90.00
#
_symmetry.space_group_name_H-M   'P 1'
#
loop_
_entity.id
_entity.type
_entity.pdbx_description
1 polymer ?
#
loop_
_entity_poly.entity_id
_entity_poly.type
_entity_poly.pdbx_seq_one_letter_code
_entity_poly.pdbx_strand_id
1 'polypeptide(L)' 'MNKRPAKYLIINDLNGEITNLSQCVQNDFDDLAKRLEWFVCSRQLFFELAEIDPESFSKVERASRFLFL' A
#
# COMPACT_ATOMS: atom_id res chain seq x y z
N MET A 1 -2.75 -28.91 -14.20
CA MET A 1 -4.20 -28.60 -14.37
C MET A 1 -4.34 -27.09 -14.46
N ASN A 2 -4.65 -26.54 -15.64
CA ASN A 2 -5.03 -25.13 -15.75
C ASN A 2 -6.51 -25.00 -15.38
N LYS A 3 -6.78 -24.51 -14.16
CA LYS A 3 -8.14 -24.08 -13.79
C LYS A 3 -8.52 -22.92 -14.71
N ARG A 4 -9.74 -22.95 -15.25
CA ARG A 4 -10.30 -21.81 -15.97
C ARG A 4 -10.38 -20.60 -15.01
N PRO A 5 -10.11 -19.37 -15.47
CA PRO A 5 -10.22 -18.19 -14.62
C PRO A 5 -11.60 -18.10 -13.97
N ALA A 6 -11.64 -17.83 -12.67
CA ALA A 6 -12.89 -17.58 -11.99
C ALA A 6 -13.50 -16.27 -12.52
N LYS A 7 -14.84 -16.23 -12.63
CA LYS A 7 -15.57 -15.02 -13.05
C LYS A 7 -15.30 -13.84 -12.11
N TYR A 8 -15.07 -14.14 -10.83
CA TYR A 8 -14.76 -13.18 -9.78
C TYR A 8 -13.65 -13.75 -8.89
N LEU A 9 -12.78 -12.87 -8.40
CA LEU A 9 -11.77 -13.18 -7.40
C LEU A 9 -12.10 -12.34 -6.15
N ILE A 10 -12.32 -13.01 -5.02
CA ILE A 10 -12.55 -12.36 -3.73
C ILE A 10 -11.26 -12.49 -2.94
N ILE A 11 -10.63 -11.36 -2.66
CA ILE A 11 -9.41 -11.27 -1.85
C ILE A 11 -9.81 -10.58 -0.55
N ASN A 12 -9.50 -11.22 0.58
CA ASN A 12 -9.80 -10.71 1.91
C ASN A 12 -8.59 -10.94 2.83
N ASP A 13 -8.30 -9.96 3.67
CA ASP A 13 -7.28 -10.06 4.70
C ASP A 13 -7.79 -9.38 5.99
N LEU A 14 -7.29 -9.82 7.15
CA LEU A 14 -7.61 -9.19 8.43
C LEU A 14 -6.88 -7.84 8.57
N ASN A 15 -5.71 -7.70 7.94
CA ASN A 15 -4.93 -6.48 7.99
C ASN A 15 -5.54 -5.42 7.05
N GLY A 16 -5.96 -4.29 7.63
CA GLY A 16 -6.50 -3.17 6.88
C GLY A 16 -5.50 -2.54 5.91
N GLU A 17 -4.20 -2.56 6.23
CA GLU A 17 -3.16 -1.92 5.42
C GLU A 17 -2.89 -2.67 4.11
N ILE A 18 -2.87 -4.01 4.11
CA ILE A 18 -2.71 -4.79 2.87
C ILE A 18 -3.95 -4.66 1.98
N THR A 19 -5.13 -4.51 2.59
CA THR A 19 -6.37 -4.21 1.86
C THR A 19 -6.32 -2.82 1.25
N ASN A 20 -5.89 -1.81 2.00
CA ASN A 20 -5.68 -0.45 1.52
C ASN A 20 -4.66 -0.40 0.37
N LEU A 21 -3.52 -1.08 0.51
CA LEU A 21 -2.52 -1.21 -0.55
C LEU A 21 -3.14 -1.80 -1.83
N SER A 22 -3.88 -2.90 -1.70
CA SER A 22 -4.53 -3.56 -2.85
C SER A 22 -5.54 -2.63 -3.54
N GLN A 23 -6.28 -1.84 -2.77
CA GLN A 23 -7.22 -0.85 -3.30
C GLN A 23 -6.51 0.29 -4.03
N CYS A 24 -5.40 0.82 -3.48
CA CYS A 24 -4.62 1.87 -4.14
C CYS A 24 -3.94 1.36 -5.42
N VAL A 25 -3.42 0.13 -5.44
CA VAL A 25 -2.90 -0.47 -6.67
C VAL A 25 -3.98 -0.58 -7.74
N GLN A 26 -5.23 -0.86 -7.36
CA GLN A 26 -6.34 -0.99 -8.30
C GLN A 26 -6.87 0.36 -8.80
N ASN A 27 -6.99 1.36 -7.91
CA ASN A 27 -7.78 2.57 -8.18
C ASN A 27 -6.94 3.86 -8.24
N ASP A 28 -5.78 3.89 -7.59
CA ASP A 28 -4.95 5.10 -7.38
C ASP A 28 -3.49 4.84 -7.79
N PHE A 29 -3.28 4.00 -8.82
CA PHE A 29 -1.95 3.51 -9.19
C PHE A 29 -0.97 4.63 -9.53
N ASP A 30 -1.41 5.63 -10.30
CA ASP A 30 -0.54 6.72 -10.74
C ASP A 30 -0.04 7.56 -9.55
N ASP A 31 -0.91 7.85 -8.58
CA ASP A 31 -0.54 8.60 -7.38
C ASP A 31 0.39 7.80 -6.48
N LEU A 32 0.14 6.49 -6.32
CA LEU A 32 1.01 5.59 -5.58
C LEU A 32 2.39 5.48 -6.25
N ALA A 33 2.44 5.26 -7.56
CA ALA A 33 3.67 5.13 -8.32
C ALA A 33 4.50 6.42 -8.28
N LYS A 34 3.86 7.58 -8.49
CA LYS A 34 4.52 8.88 -8.44
C LYS A 34 5.11 9.19 -7.07
N ARG A 35 4.44 8.79 -6.00
CA ARG A 35 4.96 8.97 -4.63
C ARG A 35 6.18 8.08 -4.38
N LEU A 36 6.16 6.84 -4.86
CA LEU A 36 7.26 5.89 -4.70
C LEU A 36 8.48 6.22 -5.57
N GLU A 37 8.27 6.79 -6.77
CA GLU A 37 9.34 7.12 -7.73
C GLU A 37 10.42 8.04 -7.11
N TRP A 38 9.99 9.01 -6.30
CA TRP A 38 10.88 10.01 -5.69
C TRP A 38 11.03 9.83 -4.18
N PHE A 39 10.68 8.64 -3.66
CA PHE A 39 10.70 8.38 -2.23
C PHE A 39 12.15 8.25 -1.73
N VAL A 40 12.59 9.23 -0.93
CA VAL A 40 13.96 9.24 -0.38
C VAL A 40 14.03 8.36 0.86
N CYS A 41 14.61 7.18 0.72
CA CYS A 41 14.76 6.22 1.81
C CYS A 41 15.94 6.58 2.73
N SER A 42 15.72 6.59 4.04
CA SER A 42 16.80 6.61 5.04
C SER A 42 16.41 5.82 6.28
N ARG A 43 17.41 5.38 7.07
CA ARG A 43 17.15 4.70 8.35
C ARG A 43 16.41 5.61 9.33
N GLN A 44 16.74 6.90 9.34
CA GLN A 44 16.06 7.88 10.18
C GLN A 44 14.58 7.99 9.79
N LEU A 45 14.29 8.13 8.49
CA LEU A 45 12.93 8.21 7.98
C LEU A 45 12.12 6.94 8.27
N PHE A 46 12.75 5.75 8.22
CA PHE A 46 12.10 4.49 8.59
C PHE A 46 11.55 4.54 10.01
N PHE A 47 12.38 4.94 10.98
CA PHE A 47 11.94 5.03 12.38
C PHE A 47 10.90 6.14 12.59
N GLU A 48 11.06 7.31 11.94
CA GLU A 48 10.07 8.39 12.00
C GLU A 48 8.69 7.93 11.47
N LEU A 49 8.66 7.27 10.32
CA LEU A 49 7.41 6.77 9.75
C LEU A 49 6.81 5.63 10.58
N ALA A 50 7.64 4.78 11.19
CA ALA A 50 7.16 3.70 12.07
C ALA A 50 6.43 4.23 13.32
N GLU A 51 6.83 5.39 13.84
CA GLU A 51 6.22 6.02 15.03
C GLU A 51 4.95 6.83 14.74
N ILE A 52 4.74 7.30 13.51
CA ILE A 52 3.55 8.08 13.13
C ILE A 52 2.31 7.19 13.08
N ASP A 53 1.20 7.69 13.63
CA ASP A 53 -0.13 7.08 13.52
C ASP A 53 -0.55 6.97 12.04
N PRO A 54 -0.73 5.75 11.49
CA PRO A 54 -1.11 5.55 10.10
C PRO A 54 -2.42 6.25 9.71
N GLU A 55 -3.36 6.41 10.65
CA GLU A 55 -4.65 7.04 10.38
C GLU A 55 -4.54 8.56 10.17
N SER A 56 -3.38 9.16 10.46
CA SER A 56 -3.09 10.56 10.13
C SER A 56 -2.78 10.80 8.65
N PHE A 57 -2.57 9.74 7.88
CA PHE A 57 -2.21 9.79 6.46
C PHE A 57 -3.40 9.51 5.54
N SER A 58 -3.32 10.02 4.31
CA SER A 58 -4.23 9.58 3.24
C SER A 58 -4.00 8.10 2.86
N LYS A 59 -4.96 7.49 2.15
CA LYS A 59 -4.86 6.08 1.73
C LYS A 59 -3.60 5.77 0.92
N VAL A 60 -3.25 6.62 -0.04
CA VAL A 60 -2.05 6.44 -0.88
C VAL A 60 -0.77 6.58 -0.05
N GLU A 61 -0.76 7.47 0.92
CA GLU A 61 0.37 7.67 1.84
C GLU A 61 0.55 6.47 2.78
N ARG A 62 -0.55 5.93 3.30
CA ARG A 62 -0.57 4.68 4.06
C ARG A 62 -0.05 3.50 3.24
N ALA A 63 -0.52 3.36 2.00
CA ALA A 63 -0.06 2.31 1.09
C ALA A 63 1.44 2.44 0.79
N SER A 64 1.94 3.67 0.55
CA SER A 64 3.36 3.94 0.34
C SER A 64 4.19 3.63 1.59
N ARG A 65 3.70 4.04 2.77
CA ARG A 65 4.32 3.75 4.07
C ARG A 65 4.37 2.24 4.33
N PHE A 66 3.28 1.51 4.07
CA PHE A 66 3.19 0.06 4.24
C PHE A 66 4.14 -0.70 3.31
N LEU A 67 4.46 -0.16 2.13
CA LEU A 67 5.48 -0.73 1.25
C LEU A 67 6.92 -0.42 1.70
N PHE A 68 7.13 0.71 2.38
CA PHE A 68 8.46 1.15 2.83
C PHE A 68 8.88 0.56 4.17
N LEU A 69 7.93 0.40 5.10
CA LEU A 69 8.13 -0.20 6.42
C LEU A 69 8.17 -1.72 6.36
#